data_AF-A0A380CFR5-F1
#
_entry.id   AF-A0A380CFR5-F1
#
_cell.length_a   1.000
_cell.length_b   1.000
_cell.length_c   1.000
_cell.angle_alpha   90.00
_cell.angle_beta   90.00
_cell.angle_gamma   90.00
#
_symmetry.space_group_name_H-M   'P 1'
#
loop_
_entity.id
_entity.type
_entity.pdbx_description
1 polymer ?
#
loop_
_entity_poly.entity_id
_entity_poly.type
_entity_poly.pdbx_seq_one_letter_code
_entity_poly.pdbx_strand_id
1 'polypeptide(L)'
;MIVNEIDATVQRLVQLQRILEKLSGAFDKQLDLSLEKYTRNFQNRNISVMEFVDFVSSYLENKKNLIDRKEQYLKTIEELQYVIGKDI
;
A
#
# COMPACT_ATOMS: atom_id res chain seq x y z
N MET A 1 10.96 5.31 -29.86
CA MET A 1 11.35 5.78 -28.52
C MET A 1 10.10 5.95 -27.64
N ILE A 2 9.10 6.72 -28.10
CA ILE A 2 7.82 6.95 -27.39
C ILE A 2 7.03 5.64 -27.13
N VAL A 3 6.92 4.75 -28.12
CA VAL A 3 6.23 3.44 -27.96
C VAL A 3 6.83 2.59 -26.82
N ASN A 4 8.16 2.58 -26.67
CA ASN A 4 8.83 1.84 -25.60
C ASN A 4 8.57 2.44 -24.21
N GLU A 5 8.41 3.77 -24.12
CA GLU A 5 8.11 4.46 -22.85
C GLU A 5 6.65 4.24 -22.42
N ILE A 6 5.72 4.20 -23.38
CA ILE A 6 4.32 3.84 -23.16
C ILE A 6 4.23 2.38 -22.68
N ASP A 7 4.86 1.44 -23.38
CA ASP A 7 4.85 0.02 -23.02
C ASP A 7 5.43 -0.23 -21.62
N ALA A 8 6.54 0.42 -21.27
CA ALA A 8 7.14 0.31 -19.94
C ALA A 8 6.23 0.88 -18.84
N THR A 9 5.53 1.99 -19.11
CA THR A 9 4.63 2.63 -18.14
C THR A 9 3.36 1.81 -17.93
N VAL A 10 2.80 1.22 -18.99
CA VAL A 10 1.66 0.30 -18.93
C VAL A 10 2.03 -0.97 -18.14
N GLN A 11 3.20 -1.55 -18.38
CA GLN A 11 3.71 -2.70 -17.61
C GLN A 11 3.79 -2.40 -16.11
N ARG A 12 4.33 -1.23 -15.73
CA ARG A 12 4.40 -0.77 -14.33
C ARG A 12 3.00 -0.61 -13.71
N LEU A 13 2.05 -0.02 -14.44
CA LEU A 13 0.66 0.13 -13.98
C LEU A 13 -0.02 -1.21 -13.71
N VAL A 14 0.13 -2.18 -14.62
CA VAL A 14 -0.45 -3.52 -14.44
C VAL A 14 0.14 -4.22 -13.22
N GLN A 15 1.45 -4.07 -12.97
CA GLN A 15 2.08 -4.61 -11.76
C GLN A 15 1.57 -3.94 -10.49
N LEU A 16 1.50 -2.61 -10.47
CA LEU A 16 0.98 -1.85 -9.33
C LEU A 16 -0.48 -2.19 -9.04
N GLN A 17 -1.33 -2.29 -10.07
CA GLN A 17 -2.72 -2.68 -9.93
C GLN A 17 -2.86 -4.09 -9.32
N ARG A 18 -2.11 -5.07 -9.83
CA ARG A 18 -2.14 -6.44 -9.27
C ARG A 18 -1.69 -6.47 -7.80
N ILE A 19 -0.69 -5.68 -7.44
CA ILE A 19 -0.21 -5.56 -6.06
C ILE A 19 -1.29 -4.91 -5.17
N LEU A 20 -1.95 -3.84 -5.65
CA LEU A 20 -3.03 -3.17 -4.94
C LEU A 20 -4.29 -4.02 -4.81
N GLU A 21 -4.62 -4.84 -5.82
CA GLU A 21 -5.72 -5.80 -5.78
C GLU A 21 -5.44 -6.93 -4.78
N LYS A 22 -4.19 -7.42 -4.70
CA LYS A 22 -3.79 -8.40 -3.68
C LYS A 22 -3.73 -7.82 -2.27
N LEU A 23 -3.32 -6.55 -2.14
CA LEU A 23 -3.32 -5.80 -0.89
C LEU A 23 -4.66 -5.12 -0.60
N SER A 24 -5.66 -5.34 -1.45
CA SER A 24 -7.01 -4.79 -1.29
C SER A 24 -7.63 -5.26 0.02
N GLY A 25 -8.80 -4.72 0.35
CA GLY A 25 -9.37 -4.65 1.70
C GLY A 25 -9.32 -5.89 2.59
N ALA A 26 -9.07 -7.10 2.09
CA ALA A 26 -8.72 -8.25 2.91
C ALA A 26 -7.43 -8.08 3.73
N PHE A 27 -6.35 -7.52 3.16
CA PHE A 27 -5.10 -7.29 3.89
C PHE A 27 -5.26 -6.16 4.92
N ASP A 28 -5.89 -5.06 4.51
CA ASP A 28 -6.18 -3.91 5.38
C ASP A 28 -7.05 -4.31 6.58
N LYS A 29 -8.11 -5.10 6.34
CA LYS A 29 -8.96 -5.66 7.42
C LYS A 29 -8.19 -6.60 8.33
N GLN A 30 -7.26 -7.41 7.80
CA GLN A 30 -6.44 -8.29 8.63
C GLN A 30 -5.47 -7.52 9.52
N LEU A 31 -4.92 -6.40 9.04
CA LEU A 31 -4.12 -5.49 9.86
C LEU A 31 -4.96 -4.91 11.01
N ASP A 32 -6.17 -4.44 10.73
CA ASP A 32 -7.06 -3.87 11.74
C ASP A 32 -7.50 -4.90 12.78
N LEU A 33 -7.84 -6.12 12.34
CA LEU A 33 -8.14 -7.24 13.24
C LEU A 33 -6.94 -7.62 14.11
N SER A 34 -5.71 -7.48 13.59
CA SER A 34 -4.50 -7.75 14.36
C SER A 34 -4.28 -6.67 15.42
N LEU A 35 -4.51 -5.40 15.08
CA LEU A 35 -4.48 -4.29 16.03
C LEU A 35 -5.46 -4.54 17.18
N GLU A 36 -6.70 -4.90 16.87
CA GLU A 36 -7.72 -5.16 17.88
C GLU A 36 -7.30 -6.29 18.85
N LYS A 37 -6.71 -7.38 18.33
CA LYS A 37 -6.21 -8.49 19.16
C LYS A 37 -5.06 -8.06 20.07
N TYR A 38 -4.08 -7.32 19.54
CA TYR A 38 -2.94 -6.84 20.33
C TYR A 38 -3.37 -5.82 21.38
N THR A 39 -4.32 -4.93 21.07
CA THR A 39 -4.92 -4.02 22.04
C THR A 39 -5.62 -4.78 23.17
N ARG A 40 -6.41 -5.81 22.85
CA ARG A 40 -7.04 -6.65 23.89
C ARG A 40 -6.02 -7.37 24.75
N ASN A 41 -4.97 -7.93 24.15
CA ASN A 41 -3.90 -8.58 24.90
C ASN A 41 -3.15 -7.61 25.82
N PHE A 42 -2.91 -6.38 25.37
CA PHE A 42 -2.30 -5.34 26.20
C PHE A 42 -3.20 -4.94 27.37
N GLN A 43 -4.49 -4.70 27.12
CA GLN A 43 -5.47 -4.37 28.16
C GLN A 43 -5.59 -5.47 29.23
N ASN A 44 -5.54 -6.73 28.79
CA ASN A 44 -5.57 -7.90 29.66
C ASN A 44 -4.22 -8.20 30.34
N ARG A 45 -3.20 -7.35 30.12
CA ARG A 45 -1.83 -7.51 30.64
C ARG A 45 -1.13 -8.80 30.18
N ASN A 46 -1.52 -9.32 29.03
CA ASN A 46 -0.93 -10.51 28.41
C ASN A 46 0.36 -10.20 27.64
N ILE A 47 0.60 -8.94 27.28
CA ILE A 47 1.82 -8.48 26.60
C ILE A 47 2.34 -7.22 27.29
N SER A 48 3.64 -6.98 27.18
CA SER A 48 4.30 -5.80 27.73
C SER A 48 3.98 -4.53 26.92
N VAL A 49 4.23 -3.37 27.53
CA VAL A 49 4.14 -2.06 26.85
C VAL A 49 5.09 -2.01 25.66
N MET A 50 6.30 -2.55 25.80
CA MET A 50 7.32 -2.55 24.75
C MET A 50 6.85 -3.36 23.54
N GLU A 51 6.37 -4.59 23.75
CA GLU A 51 5.80 -5.42 22.68
C GLU A 51 4.61 -4.74 21.98
N PHE A 52 3.77 -4.04 22.74
CA PHE A 52 2.65 -3.29 22.17
C PHE A 52 3.12 -2.11 21.31
N VAL A 53 4.11 -1.34 21.77
CA VAL A 53 4.69 -0.21 21.03
C VAL A 53 5.37 -0.67 19.74
N ASP A 54 6.12 -1.76 19.80
CA ASP A 54 6.78 -2.35 18.63
C ASP A 54 5.75 -2.82 17.59
N PHE A 55 4.68 -3.47 18.06
CA PHE A 55 3.57 -3.85 17.21
C PHE A 55 2.88 -2.64 16.56
N VAL A 56 2.54 -1.61 17.34
CA VAL A 56 1.86 -0.41 16.82
C VAL A 56 2.73 0.32 15.80
N SER A 57 4.04 0.40 16.04
CA SER A 57 4.99 1.00 15.10
C SER A 57 4.99 0.26 13.76
N SER A 58 5.05 -1.08 13.80
CA SER A 58 4.98 -1.93 12.62
C SER A 58 3.63 -1.81 11.90
N TYR A 59 2.53 -1.72 12.64
CA TYR A 59 1.19 -1.52 12.07
C TYR A 59 1.09 -0.19 11.30
N LEU A 60 1.59 0.91 11.89
CA LEU A 60 1.58 2.22 11.26
C LEU A 60 2.45 2.26 10.01
N GLU A 61 3.62 1.61 10.04
CA GLU A 61 4.50 1.49 8.87
C GLU A 61 3.80 0.73 7.73
N ASN A 62 3.09 -0.36 8.03
CA ASN A 62 2.33 -1.10 7.02
C ASN A 62 1.19 -0.26 6.41
N LYS A 63 0.48 0.55 7.22
CA LYS A 63 -0.55 1.47 6.72
C LYS A 63 0.05 2.55 5.82
N LYS A 64 1.19 3.13 6.21
CA LYS A 64 1.91 4.11 5.40
C LYS A 64 2.33 3.51 4.06
N ASN A 65 2.94 2.32 4.07
CA ASN A 65 3.34 1.62 2.85
C ASN A 65 2.15 1.34 1.91
N LEU A 66 0.96 1.09 2.45
CA LEU A 66 -0.25 0.93 1.63
C LEU A 66 -0.69 2.25 0.99
N ILE A 67 -0.60 3.36 1.72
CA ILE A 67 -0.90 4.70 1.20
C ILE A 67 0.11 5.08 0.11
N ASP A 68 1.40 4.96 0.37
CA ASP A 68 2.47 5.31 -0.58
C ASP A 68 2.34 4.54 -1.90
N ARG A 69 1.94 3.26 -1.85
CA ARG A 69 1.67 2.45 -3.05
C ARG A 69 0.45 2.94 -3.84
N LYS A 70 -0.60 3.40 -3.17
CA LYS A 70 -1.78 3.99 -3.84
C LYS A 70 -1.41 5.32 -4.50
N GLU A 71 -0.63 6.15 -3.82
CA GLU A 71 -0.11 7.39 -4.41
C GLU A 71 0.77 7.12 -5.63
N GLN A 72 1.67 6.13 -5.55
CA GLN A 72 2.49 5.74 -6.69
C GLN A 72 1.65 5.28 -7.89
N TYR A 73 0.58 4.53 -7.65
CA TYR A 73 -0.35 4.12 -8.71
C TYR A 73 -1.03 5.33 -9.38
N LEU A 74 -1.56 6.27 -8.59
CA LEU A 74 -2.19 7.49 -9.12
C LEU A 74 -1.20 8.32 -9.94
N LYS A 75 0.01 8.53 -9.41
CA LYS A 75 1.07 9.25 -10.12
C LYS A 75 1.46 8.57 -11.43
N THR A 76 1.51 7.24 -11.46
CA THR A 76 1.83 6.49 -12.69
C THR A 76 0.71 6.62 -13.74
N ILE A 77 -0.56 6.78 -13.31
CA ILE A 77 -1.67 7.12 -14.22
C ILE A 77 -1.48 8.51 -14.80
N GLU A 78 -1.16 9.51 -13.96
CA GLU A 78 -0.93 10.88 -14.40
C GLU A 78 0.25 10.96 -15.39
N GLU A 79 1.34 10.24 -15.13
CA GLU A 79 2.49 10.14 -16.04
C GLU A 79 2.08 9.53 -17.40
N LEU A 80 1.27 8.47 -17.40
CA LEU A 80 0.76 7.88 -18.63
C LEU A 80 -0.13 8.87 -19.41
N GLN A 81 -1.04 9.57 -18.73
CA GLN A 81 -1.91 10.58 -19.34
C GLN A 81 -1.09 11.73 -19.95
N TYR A 82 -0.02 12.15 -19.28
CA TYR A 82 0.88 13.18 -19.79
C TYR A 82 1.64 12.72 -21.04
N VAL A 83 2.15 11.49 -21.06
CA VAL A 83 2.84 10.93 -22.23
C VAL A 83 1.89 10.81 -23.42
N ILE A 84 0.66 10.29 -23.22
CA ILE A 84 -0.36 10.19 -24.27
C ILE A 84 -0.82 11.58 -24.75
N GLY A 85 -1.00 12.54 -23.84
CA GLY A 85 -1.44 13.90 -24.16
C GLY A 85 -0.39 14.75 -24.87
N LYS A 86 0.89 14.33 -24.89
CA LYS A 86 1.95 14.94 -25.69
C LYS A 86 2.02 14.44 -27.14
N ASP A 87 1.33 13.35 -27.47
CA ASP A 87 1.28 12.77 -28.82
C ASP A 87 0.15 13.35 -29.69
N ILE A 88 -0.49 14.47 -29.27
CA ILE A 88 -1.51 15.21 -30.04
C ILE A 88 -0.99 16.57 -30.49
#